data_AF-A0A512JCA3-F1
#
_entry.id   AF-A0A512JCA3-F1
#
_cell.length_a   1.000
_cell.length_b   1.000
_cell.length_c   1.000
_cell.angle_alpha   90.00
_cell.angle_beta   90.00
_cell.angle_gamma   90.00
#
_symmetry.space_group_name_H-M   'P 1'
#
loop_
_entity.id
_entity.type
_entity.pdbx_description
1 polymer ?
#
loop_
_entity_poly.entity_id
_entity_poly.type
_entity_poly.pdbx_seq_one_letter_code
_entity_poly.pdbx_strand_id
1 'polypeptide(L)'
;MAYDAKVLEVMIASPGDVDAERQIVREVIADWNALYSRTQNVVMMPIGWETHSSPDLSGRPQQLINDRILSHTDLLIGIFWTKIGTPTGTAASGTVEEIEGHLAAGKPVMLYFSNAPVRPDSVQPEQYEKLKKFKNWAYPKGLVQTYGDKDEFRELLRRQLPLTLRDNAYTKSILPQGATEALSVAVETPGSSSTGAELSAEAKALLAAAAASDGMILRRRPLSGVKITAGGRQMNDANHRSGAIWAEAVDELVAAGLVRDVNGFSEIFEITALGYKVAGPSVETDAVQVAAGTAT
;
A
#
# COMPACT_ATOMS: atom_id res chain seq x y z
N MET A 1 8.07 -28.81 -19.50
CA MET A 1 6.80 -29.55 -19.68
C MET A 1 5.63 -28.62 -19.43
N ALA A 2 4.51 -28.79 -20.14
CA ALA A 2 3.27 -28.07 -19.87
C ALA A 2 2.74 -28.40 -18.46
N TYR A 3 1.88 -27.54 -17.91
CA TYR A 3 1.22 -27.72 -16.62
C TYR A 3 -0.16 -27.09 -16.67
N ASP A 4 -1.08 -27.64 -15.88
CA ASP A 4 -2.42 -27.07 -15.73
C ASP A 4 -2.39 -25.96 -14.67
N ALA A 5 -3.04 -24.84 -14.95
CA ALA A 5 -3.12 -23.72 -14.02
C ALA A 5 -4.48 -23.02 -14.12
N LYS A 6 -4.95 -22.49 -12.99
CA LYS A 6 -6.12 -21.62 -12.95
C LYS A 6 -5.71 -20.22 -13.37
N VAL A 7 -6.42 -19.65 -14.34
CA VAL A 7 -6.21 -18.26 -14.74
C VAL A 7 -7.06 -17.34 -13.86
N LEU A 8 -6.43 -16.33 -13.29
CA LEU A 8 -7.04 -15.21 -12.58
C LEU A 8 -7.01 -13.98 -13.48
N GLU A 9 -8.17 -13.43 -13.82
CA GLU A 9 -8.21 -12.19 -14.61
C GLU A 9 -8.07 -10.96 -13.70
N VAL A 10 -7.06 -10.14 -13.99
CA VAL A 10 -6.72 -8.95 -13.20
C VAL A 10 -6.95 -7.69 -14.02
N MET A 11 -8.01 -6.95 -13.70
CA MET A 11 -8.37 -5.73 -14.44
C MET A 11 -7.58 -4.52 -13.96
N ILE A 12 -7.03 -3.77 -14.91
CA ILE A 12 -6.33 -2.51 -14.66
C ILE A 12 -7.27 -1.35 -15.00
N ALA A 13 -7.87 -0.77 -13.96
CA ALA A 13 -8.81 0.34 -14.06
C ALA A 13 -8.08 1.65 -13.76
N SER A 14 -8.01 2.56 -14.74
CA SER A 14 -7.31 3.84 -14.55
C SER A 14 -7.72 4.89 -15.58
N PRO A 15 -7.64 6.19 -15.23
CA PRO A 15 -7.62 7.26 -16.21
C PRO A 15 -6.34 7.24 -17.05
N GLY A 16 -6.32 7.97 -18.18
CA GLY A 16 -5.20 7.98 -19.12
C GLY A 16 -3.98 8.83 -18.71
N ASP A 17 -3.85 9.24 -17.45
CA ASP A 17 -2.68 9.99 -16.93
C ASP A 17 -1.70 9.11 -16.13
N VAL A 18 -1.89 7.79 -16.12
CA VAL A 18 -1.08 6.82 -15.35
C VAL A 18 -0.58 5.63 -16.20
N ASP A 19 -0.20 5.89 -17.45
CA ASP A 19 0.22 4.85 -18.41
C ASP A 19 1.43 4.04 -17.93
N ALA A 20 2.37 4.69 -17.25
CA ALA A 20 3.55 4.03 -16.73
C ALA A 20 3.20 3.07 -15.58
N GLU A 21 2.25 3.43 -14.74
CA GLU A 21 1.76 2.60 -13.64
C GLU A 21 0.98 1.40 -14.18
N ARG A 22 0.18 1.58 -15.25
CA ARG A 22 -0.45 0.46 -15.97
C ARG A 22 0.60 -0.53 -16.48
N GLN A 23 1.72 -0.02 -16.99
CA GLN A 23 2.83 -0.88 -17.45
C GLN A 23 3.50 -1.60 -16.28
N ILE A 24 3.73 -0.91 -15.15
CA ILE A 24 4.28 -1.52 -13.93
C ILE A 24 3.39 -2.67 -13.43
N VAL A 25 2.06 -2.53 -13.46
CA VAL A 25 1.16 -3.63 -13.08
C VAL A 25 1.41 -4.87 -13.93
N ARG A 26 1.54 -4.71 -15.25
CA ARG A 26 1.78 -5.82 -16.17
C ARG A 26 3.14 -6.47 -15.92
N GLU A 27 4.17 -5.68 -15.65
CA GLU A 27 5.51 -6.17 -15.29
C GLU A 27 5.48 -6.97 -13.99
N VAL A 28 4.86 -6.44 -12.94
CA VAL A 28 4.74 -7.12 -11.65
C VAL A 28 3.97 -8.43 -11.77
N ILE A 29 2.89 -8.46 -12.55
CA ILE A 29 2.14 -9.68 -12.83
C ILE A 29 2.98 -10.68 -13.63
N ALA A 30 3.73 -10.22 -14.63
CA ALA A 30 4.60 -11.08 -15.43
C ALA A 30 5.71 -11.71 -14.58
N ASP A 31 6.35 -10.93 -13.71
CA ASP A 31 7.38 -11.39 -12.77
C ASP A 31 6.81 -12.44 -11.81
N TRP A 32 5.63 -12.15 -11.24
CA TRP A 32 4.95 -13.10 -10.36
C TRP A 32 4.63 -14.40 -11.09
N ASN A 33 4.11 -14.33 -12.31
CA ASN A 33 3.82 -15.51 -13.11
C ASN A 33 5.09 -16.32 -13.41
N ALA A 34 6.20 -15.66 -13.74
CA ALA A 34 7.46 -16.33 -14.04
C ALA A 34 8.00 -17.12 -12.83
N LEU A 35 7.83 -16.57 -11.63
CA LEU A 35 8.34 -17.17 -10.39
C LEU A 35 7.39 -18.22 -9.81
N TYR A 36 6.08 -17.98 -9.86
CA TYR A 36 5.12 -18.71 -9.02
C TYR A 36 4.07 -19.49 -9.81
N SER A 37 3.86 -19.22 -11.09
CA SER A 37 2.70 -19.79 -11.77
C SER A 37 2.66 -21.32 -11.79
N ARG A 38 3.83 -21.95 -11.92
CA ARG A 38 3.98 -23.41 -11.89
C ARG A 38 3.84 -23.99 -10.48
N THR A 39 4.37 -23.32 -9.46
CA THR A 39 4.33 -23.84 -8.08
C THR A 39 2.97 -23.61 -7.44
N GLN A 40 2.26 -22.54 -7.83
CA GLN A 40 0.93 -22.22 -7.33
C GLN A 40 -0.20 -22.78 -8.21
N ASN A 41 0.10 -23.30 -9.40
CA ASN A 41 -0.88 -23.65 -10.43
C ASN A 41 -1.89 -22.51 -10.70
N VAL A 42 -1.38 -21.28 -10.73
CA VAL A 42 -2.16 -20.06 -10.92
C VAL A 42 -1.43 -19.16 -11.90
N VAL A 43 -2.16 -18.56 -12.85
CA VAL A 43 -1.61 -17.56 -13.77
C VAL A 43 -2.48 -16.32 -13.65
N MET A 44 -1.87 -15.16 -13.42
CA MET A 44 -2.57 -13.88 -13.49
C MET A 44 -2.53 -13.35 -14.92
N MET A 45 -3.70 -13.00 -15.46
CA MET A 45 -3.85 -12.42 -16.78
C MET A 45 -4.23 -10.94 -16.64
N PRO A 46 -3.34 -9.99 -16.96
CA PRO A 46 -3.68 -8.58 -16.89
C PRO A 46 -4.61 -8.20 -18.04
N ILE A 47 -5.80 -7.72 -17.71
CA ILE A 47 -6.79 -7.24 -18.67
C ILE A 47 -6.94 -5.73 -18.55
N GLY A 48 -7.21 -5.07 -19.68
CA GLY A 48 -7.44 -3.64 -19.76
C GLY A 48 -8.03 -3.28 -21.11
N TRP A 49 -8.60 -2.09 -21.21
CA TRP A 49 -9.28 -1.64 -22.43
C TRP A 49 -8.39 -1.67 -23.67
N GLU A 50 -7.07 -1.49 -23.54
CA GLU A 50 -6.10 -1.50 -24.65
C GLU A 50 -5.88 -2.89 -25.25
N THR A 51 -6.02 -3.95 -24.44
CA THR A 51 -5.65 -5.32 -24.83
C THR A 51 -6.86 -6.19 -25.15
N HIS A 52 -8.07 -5.78 -24.76
CA HIS A 52 -9.29 -6.59 -24.87
C HIS A 52 -10.47 -5.86 -25.54
N SER A 53 -10.22 -4.70 -26.16
CA SER A 53 -11.20 -4.08 -27.08
C SER A 53 -10.92 -4.54 -28.52
N SER A 54 -11.79 -5.40 -29.06
CA SER A 54 -11.88 -5.61 -30.51
C SER A 54 -12.74 -4.49 -31.09
N PRO A 55 -12.44 -3.96 -32.29
CA PRO A 55 -13.36 -3.06 -32.99
C PRO A 55 -14.72 -3.76 -33.19
N ASP A 56 -15.78 -3.24 -32.56
CA ASP A 56 -17.15 -3.73 -32.71
C ASP A 56 -18.10 -2.52 -32.84
N LEU A 57 -18.90 -2.51 -33.91
CA LEU A 57 -19.78 -1.41 -34.31
C LEU A 57 -21.25 -1.60 -33.83
N SER A 58 -21.53 -2.59 -32.96
CA SER A 58 -22.89 -3.01 -32.62
C SER A 58 -23.55 -2.28 -31.42
N GLY A 59 -23.44 -0.96 -31.31
CA GLY A 59 -24.17 -0.15 -30.31
C GLY A 59 -23.29 0.68 -29.36
N ARG A 60 -23.86 1.28 -28.31
CA ARG A 60 -23.15 2.18 -27.35
C ARG A 60 -21.86 1.49 -26.86
N PRO A 61 -20.67 1.90 -27.34
CA PRO A 61 -19.45 1.08 -27.32
C PRO A 61 -18.92 0.70 -25.94
N GLN A 62 -19.38 1.36 -24.87
CA GLN A 62 -18.85 1.18 -23.51
C GLN A 62 -19.64 0.16 -22.67
N GLN A 63 -20.97 0.06 -22.81
CA GLN A 63 -21.78 -0.80 -21.92
C GLN A 63 -21.57 -2.29 -22.17
N LEU A 64 -21.54 -2.73 -23.43
CA LEU A 64 -21.35 -4.16 -23.76
C LEU A 64 -19.95 -4.68 -23.47
N ILE A 65 -18.94 -3.81 -23.57
CA ILE A 65 -17.55 -4.12 -23.23
C ILE A 65 -17.40 -4.19 -21.70
N ASN A 66 -17.97 -3.22 -20.98
CA ASN A 66 -17.94 -3.19 -19.52
C ASN A 66 -18.62 -4.42 -18.92
N ASP A 67 -19.81 -4.80 -19.39
CA ASP A 67 -20.56 -5.93 -18.82
C ASP A 67 -19.83 -7.27 -18.97
N ARG A 68 -19.14 -7.50 -20.10
CA ARG A 68 -18.38 -8.75 -20.32
C ARG A 68 -17.03 -8.75 -19.61
N ILE A 69 -16.28 -7.66 -19.67
CA ILE A 69 -14.94 -7.61 -19.05
C ILE A 69 -15.05 -7.62 -17.52
N LEU A 70 -16.00 -6.86 -16.94
CA LEU A 70 -16.21 -6.82 -15.49
C LEU A 70 -16.77 -8.13 -14.93
N SER A 71 -17.57 -8.88 -15.71
CA SER A 71 -18.13 -10.15 -15.24
C SER A 71 -17.06 -11.22 -15.02
N HIS A 72 -16.03 -11.24 -15.87
CA HIS A 72 -14.97 -12.25 -15.84
C HIS A 72 -13.76 -11.88 -14.98
N THR A 73 -13.59 -10.60 -14.65
CA THR A 73 -12.52 -10.13 -13.78
C THR A 73 -12.63 -10.75 -12.38
N ASP A 74 -11.52 -11.25 -11.82
CA ASP A 74 -11.45 -11.79 -10.45
C ASP A 74 -10.85 -10.81 -9.43
N LEU A 75 -10.00 -9.88 -9.91
CA LEU A 75 -9.34 -8.84 -9.12
C LEU A 75 -9.27 -7.55 -9.94
N LEU A 76 -9.57 -6.41 -9.32
CA LEU A 76 -9.43 -5.10 -9.95
C LEU A 76 -8.37 -4.25 -9.25
N ILE A 77 -7.45 -3.69 -10.02
CA ILE A 77 -6.43 -2.73 -9.57
C ILE A 77 -6.80 -1.35 -10.13
N GLY A 78 -7.23 -0.46 -9.23
CA GLY A 78 -7.58 0.93 -9.53
C GLY A 78 -6.42 1.87 -9.27
N ILE A 79 -6.02 2.67 -10.27
CA ILE A 79 -4.88 3.59 -10.15
C ILE A 79 -5.33 5.00 -10.55
N PHE A 80 -5.05 5.97 -9.69
CA PHE A 80 -5.40 7.37 -9.92
C PHE A 80 -4.23 8.30 -9.60
N TRP A 81 -4.16 9.43 -10.31
CA TRP A 81 -3.19 10.50 -10.02
C TRP A 81 -3.87 11.87 -9.92
N THR A 82 -4.10 12.54 -11.04
CA THR A 82 -4.72 13.88 -11.04
C THR A 82 -6.14 13.88 -11.57
N LYS A 83 -6.51 12.84 -12.33
CA LYS A 83 -7.80 12.73 -13.00
C LYS A 83 -8.67 11.66 -12.35
N ILE A 84 -9.98 11.87 -12.39
CA ILE A 84 -10.97 10.82 -12.11
C ILE A 84 -11.36 10.07 -13.38
N GLY A 85 -11.29 10.75 -14.54
CA GLY A 85 -11.71 10.25 -15.84
C GLY A 85 -12.97 10.92 -16.37
N THR A 86 -13.50 10.37 -17.46
CA THR A 86 -14.69 10.91 -18.13
C THR A 86 -15.95 10.31 -17.50
N PRO A 87 -16.94 11.13 -17.08
CA PRO A 87 -18.20 10.66 -16.54
C PRO A 87 -18.90 9.68 -17.49
N THR A 88 -19.46 8.64 -16.92
CA THR A 88 -20.45 7.83 -17.62
C THR A 88 -21.83 8.40 -17.30
N GLY A 89 -22.86 8.03 -18.07
CA GLY A 89 -24.23 8.47 -17.76
C GLY A 89 -24.70 8.05 -16.36
N THR A 90 -23.96 7.17 -15.69
CA THR A 90 -24.28 6.47 -14.44
C THR A 90 -23.29 6.74 -13.31
N ALA A 91 -22.02 7.08 -13.58
CA ALA A 91 -20.98 7.27 -12.56
C ALA A 91 -20.04 8.46 -12.83
N ALA A 92 -19.24 8.81 -11.82
CA ALA A 92 -18.28 9.92 -11.89
C ALA A 92 -17.20 9.73 -12.98
N SER A 93 -16.86 8.48 -13.27
CA SER A 93 -16.11 8.08 -14.46
C SER A 93 -16.30 6.59 -14.77
N GLY A 94 -15.88 6.16 -15.97
CA GLY A 94 -15.90 4.74 -16.33
C GLY A 94 -15.12 3.86 -15.34
N THR A 95 -13.94 4.32 -14.91
CA THR A 95 -13.11 3.64 -13.91
C THR A 95 -13.84 3.52 -12.56
N VAL A 96 -14.59 4.54 -12.16
CA VAL A 96 -15.38 4.49 -10.91
C VAL A 96 -16.53 3.50 -11.04
N GLU A 97 -17.23 3.48 -12.18
CA GLU A 97 -18.30 2.50 -12.45
C GLU A 97 -17.78 1.06 -12.38
N GLU A 98 -16.62 0.80 -12.97
CA GLU A 98 -15.93 -0.48 -12.92
C GLU A 98 -15.63 -0.90 -11.47
N ILE A 99 -15.08 0.01 -10.66
CA ILE A 99 -14.75 -0.25 -9.25
C ILE A 99 -16.01 -0.53 -8.43
N GLU A 100 -17.05 0.28 -8.58
CA GLU A 100 -18.31 0.12 -7.86
C GLU A 100 -19.00 -1.20 -8.22
N GLY A 101 -19.04 -1.56 -9.51
CA GLY A 101 -19.57 -2.83 -9.98
C GLY A 101 -18.78 -4.03 -9.41
N HIS A 102 -17.44 -3.94 -9.40
CA HIS A 102 -16.59 -5.01 -8.88
C HIS A 102 -16.76 -5.23 -7.38
N LEU A 103 -16.87 -4.14 -6.60
CA LEU A 103 -17.18 -4.20 -5.17
C LEU A 103 -18.58 -4.75 -4.91
N ALA A 104 -19.58 -4.36 -5.70
CA ALA A 104 -20.94 -4.87 -5.58
C ALA A 104 -21.03 -6.38 -5.84
N ALA A 105 -20.16 -6.90 -6.69
CA ALA A 105 -20.01 -8.34 -6.94
C ALA A 105 -19.26 -9.10 -5.82
N GLY A 106 -18.81 -8.41 -4.77
CA GLY A 106 -18.07 -9.01 -3.66
C GLY A 106 -16.63 -9.40 -4.00
N LYS A 107 -16.09 -8.87 -5.10
CA LYS A 107 -14.74 -9.17 -5.58
C LYS A 107 -13.72 -8.13 -5.08
N PRO A 108 -12.45 -8.51 -4.87
CA PRO A 108 -11.44 -7.61 -4.32
C PRO A 108 -11.09 -6.45 -5.25
N VAL A 109 -10.91 -5.27 -4.66
CA VAL A 109 -10.37 -4.09 -5.33
C VAL A 109 -9.14 -3.58 -4.58
N MET A 110 -8.04 -3.36 -5.30
CA MET A 110 -6.85 -2.68 -4.80
C MET A 110 -6.81 -1.26 -5.35
N LEU A 111 -6.88 -0.25 -4.48
CA LEU A 111 -6.87 1.17 -4.90
C LEU A 111 -5.56 1.85 -4.56
N TYR A 112 -4.97 2.51 -5.56
CA TYR A 112 -3.72 3.23 -5.47
C TYR A 112 -3.87 4.68 -5.94
N PHE A 113 -3.45 5.62 -5.10
CA PHE A 113 -3.47 7.06 -5.40
C PHE A 113 -2.05 7.63 -5.42
N SER A 114 -1.64 8.15 -6.56
CA SER A 114 -0.37 8.87 -6.70
C SER A 114 -0.46 10.24 -6.01
N ASN A 115 0.56 10.53 -5.20
CA ASN A 115 0.87 11.85 -4.68
C ASN A 115 2.11 12.44 -5.39
N ALA A 116 2.50 11.91 -6.55
CA ALA A 116 3.64 12.39 -7.30
C ALA A 116 3.50 13.89 -7.64
N PRO A 117 4.58 14.69 -7.55
CA PRO A 117 4.52 16.12 -7.79
C PRO A 117 4.02 16.44 -9.19
N VAL A 118 3.18 17.47 -9.29
CA VAL A 118 2.61 17.95 -10.55
C VAL A 118 2.85 19.43 -10.72
N ARG A 119 2.93 19.86 -11.98
CA ARG A 119 2.87 21.29 -12.29
C ARG A 119 1.42 21.74 -12.03
N PRO A 120 1.16 22.78 -11.23
CA PRO A 120 -0.21 23.21 -10.94
C PRO A 120 -1.06 23.41 -12.21
N ASP A 121 -0.46 23.97 -13.26
CA ASP A 121 -1.14 24.23 -14.54
C ASP A 121 -1.53 22.97 -15.32
N SER A 122 -0.92 21.81 -15.03
CA SER A 122 -1.31 20.54 -15.67
C SER A 122 -2.52 19.86 -15.00
N VAL A 123 -2.94 20.35 -13.84
CA VAL A 123 -4.07 19.79 -13.08
C VAL A 123 -5.35 20.50 -13.48
N GLN A 124 -6.35 19.73 -13.91
CA GLN A 124 -7.69 20.26 -14.12
C GLN A 124 -8.44 20.29 -12.78
N PRO A 125 -8.81 21.47 -12.23
CA PRO A 125 -9.37 21.56 -10.89
C PRO A 125 -10.63 20.72 -10.69
N GLU A 126 -11.53 20.69 -11.67
CA GLU A 126 -12.77 19.91 -11.59
C GLU A 126 -12.54 18.39 -11.53
N GLN A 127 -11.58 17.89 -12.31
CA GLN A 127 -11.19 16.47 -12.30
C GLN A 127 -10.60 16.08 -10.94
N TYR A 128 -9.72 16.94 -10.42
CA TYR A 128 -9.06 16.70 -9.14
C TYR A 128 -10.04 16.77 -7.96
N GLU A 129 -11.00 17.69 -7.97
CA GLU A 129 -12.04 17.76 -6.94
C GLU A 129 -12.96 16.53 -6.97
N LYS A 130 -13.32 16.01 -8.14
CA LYS A 130 -14.05 14.74 -8.25
C LYS A 130 -13.22 13.57 -7.73
N LEU A 131 -11.93 13.54 -8.01
CA LEU A 131 -11.01 12.53 -7.50
C LEU A 131 -10.92 12.57 -5.96
N LYS A 132 -10.85 13.75 -5.35
CA LYS A 132 -10.90 13.89 -3.89
C LYS A 132 -12.19 13.33 -3.29
N LYS A 133 -13.34 13.60 -3.92
CA LYS A 133 -14.63 13.04 -3.48
C LYS A 133 -14.62 11.51 -3.55
N PHE A 134 -14.10 10.94 -4.63
CA PHE A 134 -13.97 9.49 -4.78
C PHE A 134 -13.03 8.89 -3.72
N LYS A 135 -11.88 9.54 -3.47
CA LYS A 135 -10.94 9.14 -2.41
C LYS A 135 -11.59 9.14 -1.03
N ASN A 136 -12.37 10.17 -0.70
CA ASN A 136 -13.14 10.25 0.55
C ASN A 136 -14.24 9.20 0.66
N TRP A 137 -14.86 8.81 -0.46
CA TRP A 137 -15.81 7.71 -0.51
C TRP A 137 -15.14 6.34 -0.31
N ALA A 138 -13.90 6.17 -0.77
CA ALA A 138 -13.16 4.92 -0.69
C ALA A 138 -12.61 4.63 0.72
N TYR A 139 -12.12 5.65 1.45
CA TYR A 139 -11.56 5.51 2.80
C TYR A 139 -12.44 4.72 3.80
N PRO A 140 -13.75 4.97 3.93
CA PRO A 140 -14.58 4.21 4.87
C PRO A 140 -14.91 2.78 4.39
N LYS A 141 -14.62 2.44 3.13
CA LYS A 141 -14.93 1.13 2.55
C LYS A 141 -13.79 0.12 2.63
N GLY A 142 -12.56 0.58 2.84
CA GLY A 142 -11.40 -0.29 2.93
C GLY A 142 -10.09 0.45 2.96
N LEU A 143 -9.01 -0.34 2.94
CA LEU A 143 -7.64 0.18 2.89
C LEU A 143 -7.33 0.64 1.47
N VAL A 144 -6.93 1.91 1.34
CA VAL A 144 -6.41 2.49 0.10
C VAL A 144 -4.93 2.79 0.27
N GLN A 145 -4.15 2.66 -0.80
CA GLN A 145 -2.72 2.92 -0.77
C GLN A 145 -2.38 4.23 -1.46
N THR A 146 -1.36 4.93 -0.95
CA THR A 146 -0.75 6.08 -1.64
C THR A 146 0.72 5.81 -1.95
N TYR A 147 1.26 6.50 -2.96
CA TYR A 147 2.66 6.42 -3.37
C TYR A 147 3.14 7.77 -3.91
N GLY A 148 4.41 8.08 -3.72
CA GLY A 148 5.05 9.33 -4.16
C GLY A 148 5.69 9.23 -5.55
N ASP A 149 6.08 8.03 -5.98
CA ASP A 149 6.67 7.79 -7.29
C ASP A 149 6.42 6.35 -7.80
N LYS A 150 6.88 6.11 -9.03
CA LYS A 150 6.68 4.85 -9.76
C LYS A 150 7.41 3.67 -9.15
N ASP A 151 8.58 3.89 -8.56
CA ASP A 151 9.36 2.82 -7.95
C ASP A 151 8.72 2.41 -6.62
N GLU A 152 8.25 3.37 -5.82
CA GLU A 152 7.43 3.09 -4.64
C GLU A 152 6.15 2.34 -5.02
N PHE A 153 5.45 2.75 -6.08
CA PHE A 153 4.28 2.02 -6.57
C PHE A 153 4.61 0.57 -6.94
N ARG A 154 5.72 0.34 -7.65
CA ARG A 154 6.17 -1.01 -8.03
C ARG A 154 6.40 -1.88 -6.80
N GLU A 155 7.15 -1.39 -5.82
CA GLU A 155 7.47 -2.15 -4.60
C GLU A 155 6.21 -2.44 -3.76
N LEU A 156 5.33 -1.45 -3.62
CA LEU A 156 4.04 -1.62 -2.94
C LEU A 156 3.20 -2.71 -3.62
N LEU A 157 3.05 -2.64 -4.93
CA LEU A 157 2.25 -3.61 -5.69
C LEU A 157 2.86 -5.01 -5.62
N ARG A 158 4.19 -5.14 -5.80
CA ARG A 158 4.91 -6.43 -5.68
C ARG A 158 4.65 -7.11 -4.35
N ARG A 159 4.62 -6.35 -3.26
CA ARG A 159 4.35 -6.87 -1.92
C ARG A 159 2.88 -7.16 -1.68
N GLN A 160 1.99 -6.26 -2.09
CA GLN A 160 0.57 -6.32 -1.71
C GLN A 160 -0.24 -7.27 -2.58
N LEU A 161 0.09 -7.41 -3.86
CA LEU A 161 -0.65 -8.29 -4.78
C LEU A 161 -0.67 -9.76 -4.29
N PRO A 162 0.48 -10.38 -3.93
CA PRO A 162 0.52 -11.70 -3.30
C PRO A 162 -0.34 -11.81 -2.04
N LEU A 163 -0.31 -10.79 -1.18
CA LEU A 163 -1.08 -10.76 0.07
C LEU A 163 -2.58 -10.72 -0.21
N THR A 164 -3.02 -9.93 -1.18
CA THR A 164 -4.43 -9.88 -1.59
C THR A 164 -4.90 -11.23 -2.11
N LEU A 165 -4.12 -11.89 -2.96
CA LEU A 165 -4.45 -13.24 -3.44
C LEU A 165 -4.55 -14.24 -2.29
N ARG A 166 -3.62 -14.16 -1.34
CA ARG A 166 -3.56 -15.07 -0.20
C ARG A 166 -4.70 -14.85 0.77
N ASP A 167 -5.00 -13.61 1.14
CA ASP A 167 -5.79 -13.28 2.33
C ASP A 167 -7.25 -12.94 2.06
N ASN A 168 -7.59 -12.51 0.83
CA ASN A 168 -8.95 -12.15 0.49
C ASN A 168 -9.88 -13.38 0.40
N ALA A 169 -11.09 -13.26 0.94
CA ALA A 169 -12.04 -14.37 1.01
C ALA A 169 -12.48 -14.88 -0.37
N TYR A 170 -12.68 -13.97 -1.34
CA TYR A 170 -13.07 -14.33 -2.69
C TYR A 170 -11.94 -15.10 -3.40
N THR A 171 -10.72 -14.57 -3.39
CA THR A 171 -9.56 -15.23 -4.04
C THR A 171 -9.28 -16.59 -3.42
N LYS A 172 -9.34 -16.71 -2.08
CA LYS A 172 -9.25 -18.00 -1.38
C LYS A 172 -10.27 -19.03 -1.86
N SER A 173 -11.49 -18.59 -2.18
CA SER A 173 -12.57 -19.50 -2.59
C SER A 173 -12.41 -20.01 -4.02
N ILE A 174 -11.72 -19.24 -4.88
CA ILE A 174 -11.52 -19.62 -6.28
C ILE A 174 -10.15 -20.26 -6.52
N LEU A 175 -9.12 -19.98 -5.72
CA LEU A 175 -7.78 -20.51 -5.94
C LEU A 175 -7.62 -21.97 -5.49
N PRO A 176 -6.71 -22.75 -6.11
CA PRO A 176 -6.42 -24.12 -5.70
C PRO A 176 -5.96 -24.20 -4.23
N GLN A 177 -6.40 -25.23 -3.49
CA GLN A 177 -5.92 -25.49 -2.13
C GLN A 177 -4.39 -25.72 -2.15
N GLY A 178 -3.65 -24.98 -1.32
CA GLY A 178 -2.18 -25.00 -1.27
C GLY A 178 -1.48 -23.84 -2.00
N ALA A 179 -2.17 -23.13 -2.90
CA ALA A 179 -1.61 -21.93 -3.57
C ALA A 179 -1.38 -20.77 -2.58
N THR A 180 -2.10 -20.76 -1.46
CA THR A 180 -2.01 -19.75 -0.40
C THR A 180 -0.86 -20.01 0.57
N GLU A 181 -0.39 -21.25 0.72
CA GLU A 181 0.69 -21.59 1.65
C GLU A 181 2.07 -21.25 1.07
N ALA A 182 2.31 -21.45 -0.23
CA ALA A 182 3.59 -21.11 -0.86
C ALA A 182 3.76 -19.61 -1.19
N LEU A 183 2.70 -18.80 -1.07
CA LEU A 183 2.76 -17.33 -1.05
C LEU A 183 3.36 -16.76 0.25
N SER A 184 3.52 -17.58 1.31
CA SER A 184 4.19 -17.19 2.55
C SER A 184 5.72 -17.10 2.43
N VAL A 185 6.31 -17.83 1.47
CA VAL A 185 7.77 -17.92 1.26
C VAL A 185 8.28 -16.85 0.27
N ALA A 186 7.38 -16.29 -0.55
CA ALA A 186 7.71 -15.33 -1.61
C ALA A 186 8.03 -13.90 -1.15
N VAL A 187 7.84 -13.60 0.15
CA VAL A 187 8.20 -12.31 0.76
C VAL A 187 9.63 -12.35 1.33
N GLU A 188 10.35 -13.46 1.16
CA GLU A 188 11.79 -13.50 1.43
C GLU A 188 12.55 -12.81 0.29
N THR A 189 12.70 -11.50 0.42
CA THR A 189 13.89 -10.82 -0.08
C THR A 189 15.11 -11.64 0.34
N PRO A 190 16.09 -11.94 -0.54
CA PRO A 190 17.34 -12.55 -0.10
C PRO A 190 18.01 -11.59 0.88
N GLY A 191 17.80 -11.82 2.18
CA GLY A 191 18.13 -10.91 3.27
C GLY A 191 17.19 -10.97 4.48
N SER A 192 15.99 -11.53 4.38
CA SER A 192 15.10 -11.71 5.54
C SER A 192 15.35 -13.06 6.22
N SER A 193 16.31 -13.10 7.12
CA SER A 193 16.40 -14.19 8.09
C SER A 193 15.25 -14.04 9.10
N SER A 194 14.14 -14.75 8.86
CA SER A 194 13.15 -15.04 9.89
C SER A 194 13.71 -16.07 10.88
N THR A 195 14.61 -15.63 11.74
CA THR A 195 14.70 -16.18 13.10
C THR A 195 13.83 -15.32 13.99
N GLY A 196 13.25 -15.87 15.07
CA GLY A 196 12.51 -15.11 16.08
C GLY A 196 13.40 -14.05 16.76
N ALA A 197 13.69 -12.99 16.02
CA ALA A 197 14.73 -12.03 16.30
C ALA A 197 14.14 -10.93 17.16
N GLU A 198 14.78 -10.71 18.30
CA GLU A 198 14.59 -9.50 19.08
C GLU A 198 14.65 -8.26 18.18
N LEU A 199 13.87 -7.24 18.55
CA LEU A 199 13.89 -5.95 17.86
C LEU A 199 15.34 -5.48 17.60
N SER A 200 15.58 -4.90 16.41
CA SER A 200 16.87 -4.28 16.09
C SER A 200 17.26 -3.22 17.14
N ALA A 201 18.55 -2.92 17.24
CA ALA A 201 19.04 -1.91 18.19
C ALA A 201 18.40 -0.54 17.90
N GLU A 202 18.22 -0.22 16.62
CA GLU A 202 17.59 0.99 16.12
C GLU A 202 16.08 1.02 16.43
N ALA A 203 15.37 -0.10 16.25
CA ALA A 203 13.94 -0.20 16.60
C ALA A 203 13.73 -0.07 18.12
N LYS A 204 14.57 -0.73 18.94
CA LYS A 204 14.57 -0.57 20.40
C LYS A 204 14.84 0.89 20.80
N ALA A 205 15.82 1.54 20.16
CA ALA A 205 16.16 2.94 20.43
C ALA A 205 15.05 3.93 20.03
N LEU A 206 14.39 3.69 18.89
CA LEU A 206 13.22 4.47 18.45
C LEU A 206 12.07 4.35 19.44
N LEU A 207 11.73 3.12 19.79
CA LEU A 207 10.62 2.83 20.69
C LEU A 207 10.85 3.46 22.07
N ALA A 208 12.07 3.33 22.61
CA ALA A 208 12.44 3.95 23.88
C ALA A 208 12.40 5.49 23.81
N ALA A 209 12.94 6.09 22.74
CA ALA A 209 12.96 7.54 22.58
C ALA A 209 11.55 8.16 22.48
N ALA A 210 10.66 7.51 21.73
CA ALA A 210 9.28 7.95 21.62
C ALA A 210 8.50 7.71 22.93
N ALA A 211 8.71 6.58 23.61
CA ALA A 211 8.02 6.26 24.86
C ALA A 211 8.39 7.19 26.02
N ALA A 212 9.62 7.73 26.02
CA ALA A 212 10.10 8.71 26.99
C ALA A 212 9.60 10.15 26.74
N SER A 213 8.77 10.38 25.73
CA SER A 213 8.33 11.72 25.31
C SER A 213 6.84 11.72 24.93
N ASP A 214 6.49 12.31 23.80
CA ASP A 214 5.11 12.47 23.29
C ASP A 214 4.51 11.20 22.67
N GLY A 215 5.24 10.07 22.68
CA GLY A 215 4.78 8.83 22.08
C GLY A 215 4.89 8.81 20.55
N MET A 216 5.54 9.81 19.94
CA MET A 216 5.54 9.99 18.50
C MET A 216 6.90 9.68 17.85
N ILE A 217 6.83 9.10 16.65
CA ILE A 217 7.95 8.96 15.73
C ILE A 217 7.57 9.66 14.44
N LEU A 218 8.41 10.59 13.99
CA LEU A 218 8.25 11.31 12.74
C LEU A 218 9.25 10.80 11.70
N ARG A 219 8.75 10.45 10.52
CA ARG A 219 9.52 10.14 9.32
C ARG A 219 9.29 11.23 8.28
N ARG A 220 10.32 12.02 8.00
CA ARG A 220 10.31 13.03 6.94
C ARG A 220 11.19 12.57 5.78
N ARG A 221 10.77 12.83 4.54
CA ARG A 221 11.53 12.46 3.33
C ARG A 221 11.91 13.70 2.50
N PRO A 222 12.79 14.59 3.00
CA PRO A 222 13.33 15.67 2.17
C PRO A 222 14.22 15.11 1.05
N LEU A 223 14.53 15.93 0.05
CA LEU A 223 15.41 15.58 -1.08
C LEU A 223 16.80 15.07 -0.64
N SER A 224 17.26 15.43 0.57
CA SER A 224 18.54 15.00 1.14
C SER A 224 18.51 13.60 1.79
N GLY A 225 17.43 12.83 1.64
CA GLY A 225 17.25 11.51 2.24
C GLY A 225 16.28 11.50 3.43
N VAL A 226 16.01 10.30 3.95
CA VAL A 226 15.04 10.10 5.04
C VAL A 226 15.58 10.67 6.34
N LYS A 227 14.73 11.37 7.09
CA LYS A 227 14.98 11.85 8.45
C LYS A 227 13.97 11.24 9.40
N ILE A 228 14.47 10.57 10.44
CA ILE A 228 13.67 9.99 11.51
C ILE A 228 13.88 10.80 12.78
N THR A 229 12.81 11.17 13.46
CA THR A 229 12.82 11.92 14.72
C THR A 229 11.93 11.21 15.73
N ALA A 230 12.41 11.03 16.95
CA ALA A 230 11.65 10.45 18.06
C ALA A 230 12.09 11.13 19.36
N GLY A 231 11.15 11.44 20.25
CA GLY A 231 11.45 12.11 21.52
C GLY A 231 12.18 13.45 21.39
N GLY A 232 11.81 14.24 20.38
CA GLY A 232 12.38 15.56 20.13
C GLY A 232 13.79 15.60 19.54
N ARG A 233 14.39 14.43 19.22
CA ARG A 233 15.74 14.35 18.62
C ARG A 233 15.74 13.61 17.28
N GLN A 234 16.64 14.00 16.39
CA GLN A 234 16.90 13.27 15.15
C GLN A 234 17.68 12.00 15.49
N MET A 235 17.23 10.87 14.95
CA MET A 235 17.75 9.55 15.28
C MET A 235 18.84 9.08 14.31
N ASN A 236 18.75 9.48 13.04
CA ASN A 236 19.67 9.08 11.99
C ASN A 236 20.57 10.24 11.52
N ASP A 237 21.72 9.92 10.93
CA ASP A 237 22.59 10.90 10.31
C ASP A 237 22.09 11.32 8.93
N ALA A 238 22.64 12.42 8.37
CA ALA A 238 22.27 12.97 7.06
C ALA A 238 22.67 12.09 5.85
N ASN A 239 23.12 10.85 6.06
CA ASN A 239 23.51 9.92 5.01
C ASN A 239 22.34 8.99 4.63
N HIS A 240 22.13 8.78 3.33
CA HIS A 240 21.11 7.88 2.77
C HIS A 240 21.14 6.47 3.38
N ARG A 241 22.33 5.91 3.65
CA ARG A 241 22.46 4.58 4.26
C ARG A 241 21.90 4.55 5.69
N SER A 242 22.19 5.57 6.49
CA SER A 242 21.64 5.70 7.84
C SER A 242 20.12 5.88 7.76
N GLY A 243 19.65 6.77 6.86
CA GLY A 243 18.22 6.98 6.64
C GLY A 243 17.45 5.69 6.28
N ALA A 244 18.04 4.80 5.47
CA ALA A 244 17.44 3.52 5.12
C ALA A 244 17.31 2.58 6.32
N ILE A 245 18.38 2.43 7.13
CA ILE A 245 18.38 1.58 8.33
C ILE A 245 17.31 2.04 9.34
N TRP A 246 17.24 3.35 9.59
CA TRP A 246 16.24 3.88 10.53
C TRP A 246 14.82 3.87 9.97
N ALA A 247 14.65 3.93 8.64
CA ALA A 247 13.33 3.72 8.02
C ALA A 247 12.86 2.28 8.17
N GLU A 248 13.76 1.31 7.96
CA GLU A 248 13.51 -0.11 8.19
C GLU A 248 13.15 -0.38 9.66
N ALA A 249 13.83 0.27 10.61
CA ALA A 249 13.49 0.17 12.03
C ALA A 249 12.07 0.68 12.36
N VAL A 250 11.58 1.71 11.65
CA VAL A 250 10.17 2.15 11.78
C VAL A 250 9.23 1.10 11.22
N ASP A 251 9.54 0.55 10.04
CA ASP A 251 8.71 -0.47 9.39
C ASP A 251 8.67 -1.77 10.23
N GLU A 252 9.78 -2.12 10.89
CA GLU A 252 9.89 -3.20 11.86
C GLU A 252 8.94 -3.00 13.06
N LEU A 253 8.92 -1.80 13.65
CA LEU A 253 8.01 -1.47 14.75
C LEU A 253 6.53 -1.51 14.34
N VAL A 254 6.23 -1.12 13.10
CA VAL A 254 4.87 -1.21 12.52
C VAL A 254 4.48 -2.66 12.32
N ALA A 255 5.37 -3.48 11.74
CA ALA A 255 5.14 -4.91 11.51
C ALA A 255 4.94 -5.67 12.84
N ALA A 256 5.67 -5.29 13.89
CA ALA A 256 5.51 -5.82 15.24
C ALA A 256 4.29 -5.28 16.00
N GLY A 257 3.52 -4.35 15.41
CA GLY A 257 2.33 -3.74 16.03
C GLY A 257 2.64 -2.82 17.22
N LEU A 258 3.89 -2.39 17.37
CA LEU A 258 4.37 -1.55 18.48
C LEU A 258 4.11 -0.07 18.23
N VAL A 259 4.00 0.33 16.97
CA VAL A 259 3.60 1.69 16.55
C VAL A 259 2.58 1.61 15.42
N ARG A 260 1.77 2.64 15.26
CA ARG A 260 0.76 2.77 14.19
C ARG A 260 0.91 4.09 13.46
N ASP A 261 0.68 4.08 12.16
CA ASP A 261 0.61 5.29 11.35
C ASP A 261 -0.69 6.06 11.68
N VAL A 262 -0.57 7.31 12.11
CA VAL A 262 -1.72 8.14 12.51
C VAL A 262 -2.28 9.00 11.39
N ASN A 263 -1.51 9.26 10.33
CA ASN A 263 -1.94 10.12 9.22
C ASN A 263 -2.14 9.36 7.90
N GLY A 264 -1.74 8.09 7.84
CA GLY A 264 -1.85 7.25 6.64
C GLY A 264 -0.88 7.65 5.53
N PHE A 265 0.04 8.57 5.81
CA PHE A 265 1.10 9.02 4.89
C PHE A 265 2.45 8.44 5.27
N SER A 266 2.51 7.59 6.30
CA SER A 266 3.73 6.94 6.71
C SER A 266 4.80 7.94 7.18
N GLU A 267 4.34 9.07 7.73
CA GLU A 267 5.17 10.18 8.19
C GLU A 267 5.08 10.39 9.71
N ILE A 268 3.96 10.02 10.34
CA ILE A 268 3.75 10.19 11.77
C ILE A 268 3.25 8.87 12.33
N PHE A 269 3.98 8.35 13.32
CA PHE A 269 3.65 7.11 13.99
C PHE A 269 3.47 7.36 15.47
N GLU A 270 2.46 6.73 16.06
CA GLU A 270 2.16 6.77 17.48
C GLU A 270 2.40 5.40 18.09
N ILE A 271 3.01 5.36 19.28
CA ILE A 271 3.23 4.12 20.03
C ILE A 271 1.89 3.52 20.47
N THR A 272 1.71 2.22 20.23
CA THR A 272 0.53 1.48 20.66
C THR A 272 0.64 1.07 22.13
N ALA A 273 -0.47 0.62 22.72
CA ALA A 273 -0.45 0.04 24.07
C ALA A 273 0.50 -1.17 24.19
N LEU A 274 0.74 -1.91 23.10
CA LEU A 274 1.74 -2.98 23.06
C LEU A 274 3.16 -2.41 23.04
N GLY A 275 3.40 -1.36 22.26
CA GLY A 275 4.68 -0.66 22.21
C GLY A 275 5.14 -0.12 23.56
N TYR A 276 4.24 0.50 24.34
CA TYR A 276 4.57 0.97 25.70
C TYR A 276 4.93 -0.18 26.66
N LYS A 277 4.30 -1.36 26.52
CA LYS A 277 4.64 -2.54 27.33
C LYS A 277 6.03 -3.09 26.98
N VAL A 278 6.40 -3.03 25.71
CA VAL A 278 7.70 -3.51 25.20
C VAL A 278 8.83 -2.52 25.48
N ALA A 279 8.56 -1.21 25.47
CA ALA A 279 9.54 -0.18 25.81
C ALA A 279 10.03 -0.25 27.27
N GLY A 280 9.24 -0.84 28.16
CA GLY A 280 9.49 -0.85 29.60
C GLY A 280 9.15 0.51 30.27
N PRO A 281 9.12 0.57 31.61
CA PRO A 281 8.91 1.83 32.32
C PRO A 281 10.10 2.77 32.07
N SER A 282 9.80 3.99 31.61
CA SER A 282 10.75 5.10 31.56
C SER A 282 11.37 5.27 32.96
N VAL A 283 12.68 5.08 33.08
CA VAL A 283 13.41 5.47 34.29
C VAL A 283 13.45 7.01 34.29
N GLU A 284 12.45 7.63 34.90
CA GLU A 284 12.61 8.97 35.47
C GLU A 284 13.51 8.82 36.70
N THR A 285 14.82 8.96 36.51
CA THR A 285 15.75 9.22 37.60
C THR A 285 15.76 10.72 37.91
N ASP A 286 15.07 11.03 39.01
CA ASP A 286 15.34 12.05 40.03
C ASP A 286 15.62 13.50 39.63
N ALA A 287 14.66 14.34 40.04
CA ALA A 287 14.96 15.49 40.91
C ALA A 287 13.84 15.71 41.92
N VAL A 288 13.70 14.81 42.91
CA VAL A 288 13.15 15.20 44.21
C VAL A 288 14.22 16.05 44.90
N GLN A 289 14.18 17.36 44.69
CA GLN A 289 14.97 18.28 45.49
C GLN A 289 14.14 18.74 46.70
N VAL A 290 14.57 18.18 47.83
CA VAL A 290 14.38 18.61 49.21
C VAL A 290 14.20 20.12 49.36
N ALA A 291 13.12 20.52 50.03
CA ALA A 291 13.08 21.75 50.82
C ALA A 291 12.35 21.46 52.15
N ALA A 292 13.10 20.89 53.10
CA ALA A 292 12.84 21.13 54.50
C ALA A 292 13.45 22.49 54.85
N GLY A 293 12.66 23.38 55.45
CA GLY A 293 13.09 24.73 55.82
C GLY A 293 12.04 25.46 56.67
N THR A 294 12.04 25.15 57.96
CA THR A 294 11.54 25.88 59.13
C THR A 294 11.50 27.41 59.04
N ALA A 295 10.43 28.01 59.60
CA ALA A 295 10.28 29.30 60.31
C ALA A 295 8.91 29.89 59.94
N THR A 296 8.00 30.35 60.81
CA THR A 296 7.97 30.70 62.23
C THR A 296 6.48 30.78 62.62
#